data_AF-A0A7X2MTD4-F1
#
_entry.id   AF-A0A7X2MTD4-F1
#
_cell.length_a   1.000
_cell.length_b   1.000
_cell.length_c   1.000
_cell.angle_alpha   90.00
_cell.angle_beta   90.00
_cell.angle_gamma   90.00
#
_symmetry.space_group_name_H-M   'P 1'
#
loop_
_entity.id
_entity.type
_entity.pdbx_description
1 polymer ?
#
loop_
_entity_poly.entity_id
_entity_poly.type
_entity_poly.pdbx_seq_one_letter_code
_entity_poly.pdbx_strand_id
1 'polypeptide(L)'
;SQKLTGRDPDFHRRDLWEAIEAGDFPEYELGLQLIPEEDEFKFDFDILDATKLIPEALVPVEIVGKMVLNRNPDNFFAETEQVAFHPGHIVPGLDFSNDPLLQGRLFSYTDTQISRLGGPNFHEIPINRPTCPYHNFQRQGMHRQDIDTNPVNYEPNSINDNWPR
;
A
#
# COMPACT_ATOMS: atom_id res chain seq x y z
N SER A 1 21.65 -18.03 9.52
CA SER A 1 22.76 -18.37 10.44
C SER A 1 22.53 -17.65 11.77
N GLN A 2 22.40 -18.38 12.90
CA GLN A 2 22.17 -17.80 14.24
C GLN A 2 23.26 -16.82 14.68
N LYS A 3 24.47 -16.88 14.09
CA LYS A 3 25.58 -15.99 14.44
C LYS A 3 25.31 -14.54 14.04
N LEU A 4 24.74 -14.31 12.85
CA LEU A 4 24.51 -12.95 12.35
C LEU A 4 23.48 -12.24 13.22
N THR A 5 22.33 -12.87 13.47
CA THR A 5 21.25 -12.30 14.30
C THR A 5 21.67 -12.02 15.74
N GLY A 6 22.66 -12.74 16.28
CA GLY A 6 23.22 -12.48 17.61
C GLY A 6 24.32 -11.42 17.64
N ARG A 7 24.98 -11.15 16.51
CA ARG A 7 26.06 -10.16 16.40
C ARG A 7 25.55 -8.81 15.93
N ASP A 8 24.61 -8.84 15.00
CA ASP A 8 23.97 -7.68 14.41
C ASP A 8 22.49 -8.01 14.10
N PRO A 9 21.57 -7.72 15.03
CA PRO A 9 20.14 -7.91 14.79
C PRO A 9 19.57 -6.89 13.79
N ASP A 10 20.30 -5.80 13.50
CA ASP A 10 19.88 -4.72 12.61
C ASP A 10 20.51 -4.81 11.21
N PHE A 11 21.17 -5.92 10.90
CA PHE A 11 22.02 -6.06 9.70
C PHE A 11 21.35 -5.54 8.42
N HIS A 12 20.14 -6.00 8.08
CA HIS A 12 19.45 -5.54 6.85
C HIS A 12 19.01 -4.07 6.91
N ARG A 13 18.66 -3.55 8.09
CA ARG A 13 18.30 -2.14 8.25
C ARG A 13 19.52 -1.26 8.03
N ARG A 14 20.67 -1.65 8.59
CA ARG A 14 21.96 -0.99 8.42
C ARG A 14 22.43 -1.03 6.97
N ASP A 15 22.41 -2.22 6.37
CA ASP A 15 22.82 -2.46 4.99
C ASP A 15 22.05 -1.59 3.99
N LEU A 16 20.71 -1.56 4.09
CA LEU A 16 19.87 -0.69 3.25
C LEU A 16 20.20 0.80 3.47
N TRP A 17 20.35 1.21 4.72
CA TRP A 17 20.62 2.61 5.06
C TRP A 17 21.97 3.07 4.50
N GLU A 18 23.02 2.28 4.72
CA GLU A 18 24.38 2.57 4.28
C GLU A 18 24.52 2.52 2.74
N ALA A 19 23.81 1.60 2.07
CA ALA A 19 23.77 1.56 0.60
C ALA A 19 23.21 2.87 0.02
N ILE A 20 22.10 3.37 0.59
CA ILE A 20 21.50 4.65 0.17
C ILE A 20 22.44 5.83 0.46
N GLU A 21 23.08 5.89 1.64
CA GLU A 21 24.04 6.95 1.96
C GLU A 21 25.28 6.93 1.05
N ALA A 22 25.72 5.75 0.62
CA ALA A 22 26.85 5.57 -0.29
C ALA A 22 26.50 5.88 -1.76
N GLY A 23 25.22 6.13 -2.08
CA GLY A 23 24.74 6.31 -3.45
C GLY A 23 24.60 5.01 -4.25
N ASP A 24 24.72 3.85 -3.59
CA ASP A 24 24.50 2.52 -4.17
C ASP A 24 23.01 2.17 -4.05
N PHE A 25 22.19 2.91 -4.81
CA PHE A 25 20.74 2.86 -4.67
C PHE A 25 20.17 1.50 -5.08
N PRO A 26 19.41 0.82 -4.19
CA PRO A 26 18.69 -0.39 -4.57
C PRO A 26 17.68 -0.09 -5.69
N GLU A 27 17.75 -0.86 -6.76
CA GLU A 27 16.84 -0.78 -7.90
C GLU A 27 16.06 -2.09 -8.07
N TYR A 28 14.77 -1.97 -8.41
CA TYR A 28 13.88 -3.10 -8.64
C TYR A 28 13.06 -2.86 -9.90
N GLU A 29 13.08 -3.81 -10.84
CA GLU A 29 12.19 -3.79 -11.99
C GLU A 29 10.81 -4.35 -11.61
N LEU A 30 9.76 -3.59 -11.91
CA LEU A 30 8.39 -4.06 -11.80
C LEU A 30 8.05 -4.82 -13.08
N GLY A 31 7.70 -6.09 -12.93
CA GLY A 31 7.22 -6.92 -14.02
C GLY A 31 5.87 -7.55 -13.70
N LEU A 32 5.09 -7.84 -14.74
CA LEU A 32 3.75 -8.43 -14.65
C LEU A 32 3.70 -9.73 -15.45
N GLN A 33 3.04 -10.75 -14.91
CA GLN A 33 2.59 -11.90 -15.67
C GLN A 33 1.14 -11.65 -16.08
N LEU A 34 0.87 -11.64 -17.38
CA LEU A 34 -0.44 -11.32 -17.94
C LEU A 34 -1.11 -12.58 -18.45
N ILE A 35 -2.27 -12.91 -17.87
CA ILE A 35 -3.10 -14.06 -18.27
C ILE A 35 -4.44 -13.50 -18.74
N PRO A 36 -4.87 -13.76 -19.99
CA PRO A 36 -6.21 -13.42 -20.46
C PRO A 36 -7.28 -14.11 -19.60
N GLU A 37 -8.44 -13.49 -19.41
CA GLU A 37 -9.52 -14.05 -18.59
C GLU A 37 -10.00 -15.41 -19.12
N GLU A 38 -10.03 -15.59 -20.45
CA GLU A 38 -10.37 -16.86 -21.10
C GLU A 38 -9.39 -18.01 -20.81
N ASP A 39 -8.23 -17.72 -20.22
CA ASP A 39 -7.16 -18.67 -19.91
C ASP A 39 -7.14 -19.10 -18.44
N GLU A 40 -8.06 -18.60 -17.60
CA GLU A 40 -8.14 -18.86 -16.15
C GLU A 40 -7.97 -20.34 -15.77
N PHE A 41 -8.64 -21.24 -16.51
CA PHE A 41 -8.67 -22.68 -16.23
C PHE A 41 -7.72 -23.52 -17.09
N LYS A 42 -6.76 -22.91 -17.80
CA LYS A 42 -5.83 -23.63 -18.69
C LYS A 42 -4.60 -24.21 -17.96
N PHE A 43 -4.42 -23.88 -16.69
CA PHE A 43 -3.30 -24.31 -15.87
C PHE A 43 -3.66 -25.53 -15.02
N ASP A 44 -2.65 -26.29 -14.58
CA ASP A 44 -2.83 -27.44 -13.68
C ASP A 44 -3.19 -27.02 -12.23
N PHE A 45 -3.31 -25.72 -11.98
CA PHE A 45 -3.63 -25.11 -10.70
C PHE A 45 -4.62 -23.96 -10.90
N ASP A 46 -5.33 -23.61 -9.82
CA ASP A 46 -6.20 -22.44 -9.78
C ASP A 46 -5.34 -21.17 -9.62
N ILE A 47 -5.51 -20.19 -10.50
CA ILE A 47 -4.77 -18.92 -10.44
C ILE A 47 -5.16 -18.06 -9.21
N LEU A 48 -6.28 -18.39 -8.55
CA LEU A 48 -6.74 -17.76 -7.31
C LEU A 48 -6.18 -18.44 -6.04
N ASP A 49 -5.43 -19.53 -6.18
CA ASP A 49 -4.78 -20.22 -5.06
C ASP A 49 -3.40 -19.59 -4.76
N ALA A 50 -3.35 -18.72 -3.74
CA ALA A 50 -2.15 -18.04 -3.27
C ALA A 50 -0.99 -18.98 -2.83
N THR A 51 -1.21 -20.30 -2.75
CA THR A 51 -0.14 -21.28 -2.46
C THR A 51 0.59 -21.75 -3.71
N LYS A 52 0.15 -21.33 -4.91
CA LYS A 52 0.72 -21.71 -6.20
C LYS A 52 1.41 -20.50 -6.82
N LEU A 53 2.53 -20.77 -7.50
CA LEU A 53 3.22 -19.77 -8.32
C LEU A 53 2.90 -20.04 -9.79
N ILE A 54 2.93 -18.99 -10.62
CA ILE A 54 2.84 -19.11 -12.07
C ILE A 54 4.27 -19.25 -12.62
N PRO A 55 4.67 -20.42 -13.16
CA PRO A 55 6.02 -20.58 -13.69
C PRO A 55 6.29 -19.62 -14.86
N GLU A 56 7.43 -18.93 -14.83
CA GLU A 56 7.83 -17.98 -15.88
C GLU A 56 7.96 -18.61 -17.27
N ALA A 57 8.21 -19.93 -17.33
CA ALA A 57 8.25 -20.68 -18.58
C ALA A 57 6.87 -20.84 -19.26
N LEU A 58 5.77 -20.67 -18.51
CA LEU A 58 4.40 -20.70 -19.02
C LEU A 58 3.90 -19.29 -19.34
N VAL A 59 4.14 -18.35 -18.43
CA VAL A 59 3.76 -16.94 -18.58
C VAL A 59 4.99 -16.10 -18.28
N PRO A 60 5.66 -15.53 -19.29
CA PRO A 60 6.85 -14.72 -19.06
C PRO A 60 6.50 -13.44 -18.30
N VAL A 61 7.47 -12.91 -17.55
CA VAL A 61 7.35 -11.62 -16.88
C VAL A 61 7.59 -10.50 -17.89
N GLU A 62 6.61 -9.62 -18.07
CA GLU A 62 6.73 -8.41 -18.88
C GLU A 62 7.14 -7.23 -18.00
N ILE A 63 8.32 -6.65 -18.26
CA ILE A 63 8.83 -5.51 -17.49
C ILE A 63 8.06 -4.24 -17.85
N VAL A 64 7.53 -3.58 -16.83
CA VAL A 64 6.69 -2.37 -16.94
C VAL A 64 7.42 -1.10 -16.51
N GLY A 65 8.31 -1.20 -15.53
CA GLY A 65 9.01 -0.03 -15.01
C GLY A 65 10.08 -0.36 -13.98
N LYS A 66 10.68 0.68 -13.39
CA LYS A 66 11.76 0.56 -12.43
C LYS A 66 11.53 1.46 -11.22
N MET A 67 11.74 0.93 -10.02
CA MET A 67 11.75 1.67 -8.76
C MET A 67 13.19 1.80 -8.26
N VAL A 68 13.55 2.99 -7.77
CA VAL A 68 14.86 3.27 -7.20
C VAL A 68 14.66 3.83 -5.79
N LEU A 69 15.28 3.21 -4.79
CA LEU A 69 15.26 3.68 -3.40
C LEU A 69 16.49 4.56 -3.17
N ASN A 70 16.29 5.89 -3.13
CA ASN A 70 17.40 6.85 -3.17
C ASN A 70 17.46 7.83 -1.98
N ARG A 71 16.64 7.63 -0.95
CA ARG A 71 16.65 8.48 0.24
C ARG A 71 16.15 7.72 1.47
N ASN A 72 16.88 7.86 2.57
CA ASN A 72 16.48 7.38 3.89
C ASN A 72 15.43 8.33 4.52
N PRO A 73 14.62 7.85 5.49
CA PRO A 73 13.72 8.72 6.24
C PRO A 73 14.50 9.69 7.14
N ASP A 74 13.96 10.87 7.38
CA ASP A 74 14.51 11.83 8.35
C ASP A 74 14.21 11.37 9.78
N ASN A 75 13.04 10.77 10.01
CA ASN A 75 12.65 10.21 11.30
C ASN A 75 11.97 8.84 11.15
N PHE A 76 12.66 7.81 11.65
CA PHE A 76 12.18 6.43 11.57
C PHE A 76 10.77 6.24 12.13
N PHE A 77 10.44 6.86 13.27
CA PHE A 77 9.11 6.67 13.86
C PHE A 77 8.05 7.38 13.02
N ALA A 78 8.29 8.65 12.65
CA ALA A 78 7.34 9.47 11.94
C ALA A 78 7.00 8.92 10.55
N GLU A 79 7.98 8.33 9.87
CA GLU A 79 7.88 7.87 8.49
C GLU A 79 7.78 6.34 8.40
N THR A 80 8.70 5.58 8.99
CA THR A 80 8.73 4.12 8.85
C THR A 80 7.76 3.42 9.80
N GLU A 81 7.66 3.82 11.06
CA GLU A 81 6.78 3.14 12.03
C GLU A 81 5.31 3.49 11.81
N GLN A 82 5.02 4.72 11.38
CA GLN A 82 3.64 5.20 11.17
C GLN A 82 3.09 5.00 9.76
N VAL A 83 3.89 4.55 8.78
CA VAL A 83 3.37 4.25 7.44
C VAL A 83 2.28 3.18 7.51
N ALA A 84 1.22 3.34 6.72
CA ALA A 84 0.09 2.43 6.66
C ALA A 84 -0.12 1.93 5.23
N PHE A 85 0.46 0.77 4.92
CA PHE A 85 0.19 0.07 3.67
C PHE A 85 -1.11 -0.74 3.77
N HIS A 86 -1.86 -0.80 2.67
CA HIS A 86 -3.07 -1.61 2.57
C HIS A 86 -3.25 -2.09 1.12
N PRO A 87 -3.44 -3.40 0.86
CA PRO A 87 -3.71 -3.89 -0.49
C PRO A 87 -5.03 -3.37 -1.08
N GLY A 88 -5.94 -2.84 -0.26
CA GLY A 88 -7.18 -2.20 -0.73
C GLY A 88 -6.99 -0.77 -1.24
N HIS A 89 -5.81 -0.17 -1.09
CA HIS A 89 -5.49 1.14 -1.68
C HIS A 89 -5.15 1.00 -3.17
N ILE A 90 -6.14 0.65 -3.98
CA ILE A 90 -6.02 0.58 -5.45
C ILE A 90 -6.42 1.90 -6.11
N VAL A 91 -6.12 2.01 -7.40
CA VAL A 91 -6.47 3.16 -8.26
C VAL A 91 -7.29 2.68 -9.47
N PRO A 92 -8.09 3.55 -10.12
CA PRO A 92 -8.83 3.17 -11.32
C PRO A 92 -7.92 2.54 -12.38
N GLY A 93 -8.37 1.41 -12.94
CA GLY A 93 -7.59 0.57 -13.85
C GLY A 93 -7.08 -0.73 -13.21
N LEU A 94 -7.24 -0.89 -11.89
CA LEU A 94 -6.99 -2.12 -11.15
C LEU A 94 -8.28 -2.59 -10.47
N ASP A 95 -8.39 -3.90 -10.26
CA ASP A 95 -9.48 -4.52 -9.50
C ASP A 95 -8.98 -5.79 -8.78
N PHE A 96 -9.82 -6.40 -7.95
CA PHE A 96 -9.49 -7.60 -7.18
C PHE A 96 -9.99 -8.88 -7.85
N SER A 97 -9.32 -9.99 -7.56
CA SER A 97 -9.80 -11.33 -7.84
C SER A 97 -10.49 -11.95 -6.61
N ASN A 98 -11.07 -13.14 -6.80
CA ASN A 98 -11.71 -13.90 -5.72
C ASN A 98 -10.73 -14.77 -4.91
N ASP A 99 -9.42 -14.47 -4.94
CA ASP A 99 -8.44 -15.11 -4.05
C ASP A 99 -8.91 -14.97 -2.59
N PRO A 100 -9.24 -16.09 -1.90
CA PRO A 100 -9.85 -16.04 -0.58
C PRO A 100 -8.91 -15.46 0.49
N LEU A 101 -7.59 -15.53 0.30
CA LEU A 101 -6.61 -14.92 1.18
C LEU A 101 -6.57 -13.40 0.97
N LEU A 102 -6.60 -12.94 -0.29
CA LEU A 102 -6.68 -11.51 -0.61
C LEU A 102 -7.96 -10.88 -0.03
N GLN A 103 -9.11 -11.52 -0.22
CA GLN A 103 -10.40 -11.02 0.26
C GLN A 103 -10.39 -10.74 1.77
N GLY A 104 -9.79 -11.62 2.58
CA GLY A 104 -9.62 -11.39 4.02
C GLY A 104 -8.68 -10.22 4.36
N ARG A 105 -7.64 -10.00 3.55
CA ARG A 105 -6.69 -8.89 3.74
C ARG A 105 -7.32 -7.52 3.45
N LEU A 106 -8.32 -7.44 2.57
CA LEU A 106 -9.03 -6.19 2.29
C LEU A 106 -9.74 -5.63 3.54
N PHE A 107 -10.22 -6.49 4.43
CA PHE A 107 -10.75 -6.08 5.73
C PHE A 107 -9.65 -5.69 6.72
N SER A 108 -8.68 -6.59 6.91
CA SER A 108 -7.73 -6.55 8.03
C SER A 108 -6.89 -5.28 8.12
N TYR A 109 -6.42 -4.78 6.97
CA TYR A 109 -5.43 -3.71 6.92
C TYR A 109 -6.00 -2.31 7.13
N THR A 110 -7.33 -2.13 7.05
CA THR A 110 -7.98 -0.89 7.52
C THR A 110 -8.28 -1.00 9.01
N ASP A 111 -8.85 -2.13 9.46
CA ASP A 111 -9.22 -2.38 10.86
C ASP A 111 -8.04 -2.24 11.82
N THR A 112 -6.89 -2.84 11.49
CA THR A 112 -5.71 -2.83 12.36
C THR A 112 -5.17 -1.42 12.66
N GLN A 113 -5.39 -0.45 11.76
CA GLN A 113 -4.86 0.91 11.93
C GLN A 113 -5.56 1.66 13.05
N ILE A 114 -6.81 1.30 13.38
CA ILE A 114 -7.58 1.96 14.42
C ILE A 114 -6.88 1.84 15.78
N SER A 115 -6.34 0.66 16.09
CA SER A 115 -5.56 0.46 17.32
C SER A 115 -4.10 0.91 17.16
N ARG A 116 -3.45 0.55 16.04
CA ARG A 116 -2.03 0.83 15.81
C ARG A 116 -1.70 2.32 15.73
N LEU A 117 -2.55 3.09 15.05
CA LEU A 117 -2.37 4.53 14.79
C LEU A 117 -3.40 5.39 15.54
N GLY A 118 -4.15 4.79 16.47
CA GLY A 118 -4.95 5.51 17.45
C GLY A 118 -6.27 6.12 16.96
N GLY A 119 -6.71 5.81 15.73
CA GLY A 119 -8.00 6.26 15.23
C GLY A 119 -8.17 6.20 13.71
N PRO A 120 -9.31 6.70 13.19
CA PRO A 120 -9.64 6.63 11.76
C PRO A 120 -8.87 7.65 10.90
N ASN A 121 -8.23 8.65 11.50
CA ASN A 121 -7.54 9.74 10.80
C ASN A 121 -6.07 9.41 10.48
N PHE A 122 -5.70 8.14 10.40
CA PHE A 122 -4.32 7.72 10.10
C PHE A 122 -3.83 8.18 8.71
N HIS A 123 -4.74 8.47 7.79
CA HIS A 123 -4.46 9.03 6.47
C HIS A 123 -3.92 10.48 6.54
N GLU A 124 -4.16 11.20 7.64
CA GLU A 124 -3.66 12.57 7.84
C GLU A 124 -2.22 12.60 8.39
N ILE A 125 -1.67 11.47 8.83
CA ILE A 125 -0.27 11.39 9.23
C ILE A 125 0.59 11.69 8.00
N PRO A 126 1.62 12.57 8.10
CA PRO A 126 2.32 13.11 6.93
C PRO A 126 2.79 12.10 5.89
N ILE A 127 3.30 10.93 6.31
CA ILE A 127 3.80 9.87 5.42
C ILE A 127 2.68 9.11 4.67
N ASN A 128 1.45 9.13 5.19
CA ASN A 128 0.30 8.44 4.62
C ASN A 128 -0.58 9.34 3.74
N ARG A 129 -0.31 10.65 3.72
CA ARG A 129 -1.14 11.61 2.99
C ARG A 129 -0.98 11.39 1.48
N PRO A 130 -2.08 11.34 0.72
CA PRO A 130 -2.00 11.41 -0.73
C PRO A 130 -1.41 12.75 -1.16
N THR A 131 -0.67 12.74 -2.26
CA THR A 131 -0.20 13.98 -2.91
C THR A 131 -1.24 14.59 -3.85
N CYS A 132 -2.27 13.80 -4.22
CA CYS A 132 -3.43 14.27 -4.97
C CYS A 132 -4.52 14.83 -4.05
N PRO A 133 -5.43 15.67 -4.56
CA PRO A 133 -6.57 16.16 -3.78
C PRO A 133 -7.47 15.02 -3.30
N TYR A 134 -7.94 15.10 -2.06
CA TYR A 134 -8.99 14.25 -1.51
C TYR A 134 -10.05 15.13 -0.86
N HIS A 135 -11.32 14.86 -1.16
CA HIS A 135 -12.45 15.59 -0.59
C HIS A 135 -13.61 14.61 -0.39
N ASN A 136 -14.17 14.58 0.81
CA ASN A 136 -15.31 13.72 1.14
C ASN A 136 -16.15 14.34 2.27
N PHE A 137 -17.14 13.59 2.73
CA PHE A 137 -18.06 14.01 3.80
C PHE A 137 -17.68 13.49 5.19
N GLN A 138 -16.57 12.77 5.34
CA GLN A 138 -16.11 12.27 6.64
C GLN A 138 -15.63 13.44 7.51
N ARG A 139 -15.93 13.39 8.82
CA ARG A 139 -15.63 14.43 9.79
C ARG A 139 -15.22 13.79 11.13
N GLN A 140 -14.67 14.60 12.03
CA GLN A 140 -14.36 14.23 13.42
C GLN A 140 -13.29 13.12 13.49
N GLY A 141 -13.37 12.25 14.51
CA GLY A 141 -12.35 11.24 14.80
C GLY A 141 -11.20 11.77 15.66
N MET A 142 -10.44 10.85 16.23
CA MET A 142 -9.27 11.16 17.06
C MET A 142 -8.21 11.88 16.21
N HIS A 143 -7.57 12.92 16.77
CA HIS A 143 -6.50 13.69 16.14
C HIS A 143 -6.86 14.19 14.71
N ARG A 144 -8.09 14.67 14.50
CA ARG A 144 -8.47 15.32 13.24
C ARG A 144 -7.60 16.56 13.01
N GLN A 145 -6.84 16.58 11.92
CA GLN A 145 -5.95 17.68 11.53
C GLN A 145 -6.64 18.66 10.59
N ASP A 146 -7.38 18.15 9.59
CA ASP A 146 -8.04 19.01 8.61
C ASP A 146 -9.29 19.68 9.19
N ILE A 147 -9.43 20.99 8.92
CA ILE A 147 -10.61 21.78 9.27
C ILE A 147 -11.46 21.96 8.00
N ASP A 148 -12.45 21.08 7.82
CA ASP A 148 -13.39 21.18 6.71
C ASP A 148 -14.26 22.44 6.86
N THR A 149 -14.29 23.28 5.82
CA THR A 149 -15.11 24.51 5.76
C THR A 149 -16.46 24.29 5.06
N ASN A 150 -16.70 23.10 4.51
CA ASN A 150 -17.92 22.77 3.80
C ASN A 150 -19.13 22.87 4.75
N PRO A 151 -20.20 23.61 4.39
CA PRO A 151 -21.38 23.78 5.24
C PRO A 151 -22.17 22.47 5.46
N VAL A 152 -21.86 21.41 4.73
CA VAL A 152 -22.50 20.08 4.84
C VAL A 152 -21.48 18.96 5.04
N ASN A 153 -21.99 17.84 5.57
CA ASN A 153 -21.26 16.60 5.82
C ASN A 153 -22.04 15.36 5.33
N TYR A 154 -22.87 15.52 4.30
CA TYR A 154 -23.68 14.44 3.72
C TYR A 154 -23.93 14.68 2.22
N GLU A 155 -24.26 13.60 1.52
CA GLU A 155 -24.77 13.61 0.15
C GLU A 155 -25.99 12.69 0.00
N PRO A 156 -26.94 13.00 -0.90
CA PRO A 156 -26.98 14.22 -1.71
C PRO A 156 -27.39 15.46 -0.89
N ASN A 157 -26.94 16.66 -1.29
CA ASN A 157 -27.27 17.92 -0.60
C ASN A 157 -27.47 19.09 -1.58
N SER A 158 -28.34 20.04 -1.23
CA SER A 158 -28.57 21.26 -2.02
C SER A 158 -27.83 22.49 -1.48
N ILE A 159 -27.43 22.47 -0.21
CA ILE A 159 -26.81 23.62 0.49
C ILE A 159 -25.42 23.95 -0.09
N ASN A 160 -24.69 22.93 -0.55
CA ASN A 160 -23.38 23.07 -1.18
C ASN A 160 -23.39 22.57 -2.65
N ASP A 161 -24.54 22.69 -3.34
CA ASP A 161 -24.70 22.27 -4.75
C ASP A 161 -24.21 20.83 -5.05
N ASN A 162 -24.36 19.95 -4.06
CA ASN A 162 -23.94 18.57 -4.10
C ASN A 162 -22.42 18.35 -4.33
N TRP A 163 -21.56 19.28 -3.94
CA TRP A 163 -20.10 19.09 -3.89
C TRP A 163 -19.64 18.39 -2.59
N PRO A 164 -18.52 17.63 -2.59
CA PRO A 164 -17.58 17.40 -3.71
C PRO A 164 -18.13 16.47 -4.82
N ARG A 165 -17.68 16.68 -6.06
CA ARG A 165 -17.94 15.83 -7.24
C ARG A 165 -16.63 15.34 -7.81
#